data_AF-A0A947C1I4-F1
#
_entry.id   AF-A0A947C1I4-F1
#
_cell.length_a   1.000
_cell.length_b   1.000
_cell.length_c   1.000
_cell.angle_alpha   90.00
_cell.angle_beta   90.00
_cell.angle_gamma   90.00
#
_symmetry.space_group_name_H-M   'P 1'
#
loop_
_entity.id
_entity.type
_entity.pdbx_description
1 polymer ?
#
loop_
_entity_poly.entity_id
_entity_poly.type
_entity_poly.pdbx_seq_one_letter_code
_entity_poly.pdbx_strand_id
1 'polypeptide(L)' 'MIIAKQNYFGTLNEALDSEGLVSYWKLGVNIAYGETASCIKDGKYISVYRDERGMYERPIHYLTKREDS' A
#
# COMPACT_ATOMS: atom_id res chain seq x y z
N MET A 1 17.35 -1.59 20.28
CA MET A 1 17.01 -2.66 19.31
C MET A 1 16.49 -1.99 18.06
N ILE A 2 17.14 -2.19 16.92
CA ILE A 2 16.66 -1.69 15.62
C ILE A 2 15.64 -2.71 15.14
N ILE A 3 14.34 -2.38 15.25
CA ILE A 3 13.28 -3.24 14.73
C ILE A 3 13.28 -3.03 13.22
N ALA A 4 13.80 -3.99 12.47
CA ALA A 4 13.70 -3.97 11.02
C ALA A 4 12.21 -3.99 10.63
N LYS A 5 11.77 -2.99 9.86
CA LYS A 5 10.40 -2.96 9.34
C LYS A 5 10.23 -4.09 8.33
N GLN A 6 9.13 -4.83 8.45
CA GLN A 6 8.78 -5.89 7.53
C GLN A 6 8.38 -5.28 6.20
N ASN A 7 9.12 -5.61 5.14
CA ASN A 7 8.86 -5.08 3.80
C ASN A 7 7.85 -5.90 3.01
N TYR A 8 7.64 -7.17 3.35
CA TYR A 8 6.79 -8.09 2.60
C TYR A 8 5.77 -8.79 3.49
N PHE A 9 4.53 -8.88 3.02
CA PHE A 9 3.38 -9.43 3.73
C PHE A 9 2.70 -10.53 2.92
N GLY A 10 2.06 -11.48 3.60
CA GLY A 10 1.35 -12.59 2.95
C GLY A 10 0.05 -12.15 2.28
N THR A 11 -0.58 -11.10 2.81
CA THR A 11 -1.81 -10.55 2.27
C THR A 11 -1.75 -9.03 2.10
N LEU A 12 -2.53 -8.54 1.13
CA LEU A 12 -2.73 -7.11 0.92
C LEU A 12 -3.24 -6.41 2.19
N ASN A 13 -4.11 -7.08 2.94
CA ASN A 13 -4.69 -6.53 4.16
C ASN A 13 -3.62 -6.31 5.25
N GLU A 14 -2.73 -7.27 5.45
CA GLU A 14 -1.60 -7.12 6.40
C GLU A 14 -0.65 -5.99 6.00
N ALA A 15 -0.35 -5.87 4.69
CA ALA A 15 0.49 -4.79 4.19
C ALA A 15 -0.13 -3.42 4.47
N LEU A 16 -1.44 -3.28 4.21
CA LEU A 16 -2.20 -2.05 4.48
C LEU A 16 -2.35 -1.78 5.97
N ASP A 17 -2.59 -2.81 6.79
CA ASP A 17 -2.74 -2.71 8.25
C ASP A 17 -1.45 -2.20 8.91
N SER A 18 -0.28 -2.66 8.42
CA SER A 18 1.02 -2.17 8.88
C SER A 18 1.17 -0.65 8.81
N GLU A 19 0.48 0.03 7.88
CA GLU A 19 0.49 1.49 7.73
C GLU A 19 -0.85 2.16 8.09
N GLY A 20 -1.83 1.40 8.59
CA GLY A 20 -3.17 1.93 8.90
C GLY A 20 -3.97 2.39 7.67
N LEU A 21 -3.73 1.77 6.51
CA LEU A 21 -4.29 2.17 5.21
C LEU A 21 -5.51 1.35 4.78
N VAL A 22 -5.92 0.34 5.55
CA VAL A 22 -7.02 -0.58 5.20
C VAL A 22 -8.31 0.17 4.84
N SER A 23 -8.67 1.21 5.61
CA SER A 23 -9.87 2.02 5.36
C SER A 23 -9.75 2.96 4.15
N TYR A 24 -8.51 3.25 3.71
CA TYR A 24 -8.24 4.11 2.58
C TYR A 24 -8.13 3.34 1.26
N TRP A 25 -7.87 2.04 1.32
CA TRP A 25 -7.77 1.21 0.12
C TRP A 25 -9.14 0.98 -0.53
N LYS A 26 -9.16 0.89 -1.86
CA LYS A 26 -10.38 0.60 -2.61
C LYS A 26 -10.68 -0.90 -2.52
N LEU A 27 -11.86 -1.24 -1.98
CA LEU A 27 -12.35 -2.62 -1.94
C LEU A 27 -12.47 -3.17 -3.37
N GLY A 28 -12.07 -4.43 -3.55
CA GLY A 28 -12.15 -5.12 -4.84
C GLY A 28 -11.01 -4.81 -5.83
N VAL A 29 -9.99 -4.05 -5.42
CA VAL A 29 -8.77 -3.90 -6.23
C VAL A 29 -7.92 -5.17 -6.08
N ASN A 30 -7.84 -5.94 -7.16
CA ASN A 30 -6.97 -7.09 -7.25
C ASN A 30 -5.64 -6.69 -7.91
N ILE A 31 -4.53 -7.02 -7.26
CA ILE A 31 -3.18 -6.79 -7.79
C ILE A 31 -2.71 -8.11 -8.42
N ALA A 32 -2.39 -8.07 -9.72
CA ALA A 32 -1.79 -9.21 -10.40
C ALA A 32 -0.35 -9.45 -9.90
N TYR A 33 0.19 -10.63 -10.16
CA TYR A 33 1.57 -10.97 -9.81
C TYR A 33 2.54 -10.12 -10.64
N GLY A 34 3.54 -9.52 -10.00
CA GLY A 34 4.52 -8.64 -10.64
C GLY A 34 3.99 -7.24 -10.99
N GLU A 35 2.80 -6.89 -10.51
CA GLU A 35 2.15 -5.62 -10.83
C GLU A 35 2.04 -4.69 -9.61
N THR A 36 1.92 -3.40 -9.88
CA THR A 36 1.66 -2.38 -8.86
C THR A 36 0.25 -1.84 -9.01
N ALA A 37 -0.53 -1.87 -7.94
CA ALA A 37 -1.79 -1.14 -7.90
C ALA A 37 -1.62 0.14 -7.09
N SER A 38 -2.28 1.21 -7.55
CA SER A 38 -2.34 2.45 -6.79
C SER A 38 -3.75 3.00 -6.73
N CYS A 39 -4.06 3.71 -5.66
CA CYS A 39 -5.32 4.42 -5.50
C CYS A 39 -5.10 5.75 -4.79
N ILE A 40 -5.91 6.74 -5.17
CA ILE A 40 -5.99 8.02 -4.46
C ILE A 40 -7.32 8.04 -3.73
N LYS A 41 -7.29 8.24 -2.41
CA LYS A 41 -8.50 8.44 -1.59
C LYS A 41 -8.24 9.53 -0.57
N ASP A 42 -9.18 10.47 -0.48
CA ASP A 42 -9.13 11.58 0.48
C ASP A 42 -7.83 12.44 0.37
N GLY A 43 -7.30 12.60 -0.84
CA GLY A 43 -6.05 13.32 -1.03
C GLY A 43 -4.81 12.57 -0.51
N LYS A 44 -4.92 11.27 -0.23
CA LYS A 44 -3.80 10.36 0.03
C LYS A 44 -3.62 9.42 -1.15
N TYR A 45 -2.44 9.42 -1.73
CA TYR A 45 -2.01 8.44 -2.72
C TYR A 45 -1.44 7.23 -1.99
N ILE A 46 -1.85 6.03 -2.40
CA ILE A 46 -1.37 4.76 -1.86
C ILE A 46 -0.98 3.88 -3.05
N SER A 47 0.19 3.28 -3.00
CA SER A 47 0.70 2.33 -3.98
C SER A 47 1.15 1.06 -3.28
N VAL A 48 0.74 -0.09 -3.80
CA VAL A 48 1.10 -1.41 -3.30
C VAL A 48 1.61 -2.23 -4.48
N TYR A 49 2.81 -2.77 -4.34
CA TYR A 49 3.37 -3.73 -5.28
C TYR A 49 3.09 -5.15 -4.80
N ARG A 50 2.71 -6.04 -5.73
CA ARG A 50 2.63 -7.47 -5.48
C ARG A 50 3.73 -8.17 -6.26
N ASP A 51 4.62 -8.81 -5.53
CA ASP A 51 5.73 -9.55 -6.10
C ASP A 51 5.27 -10.82 -6.86
N GLU A 52 6.12 -11.32 -7.75
CA GLU A 52 5.89 -12.55 -8.51
C GLU A 52 5.69 -13.77 -7.59
N ARG A 53 6.26 -13.74 -6.37
CA ARG A 53 6.06 -14.76 -5.33
C ARG A 53 4.68 -14.70 -4.66
N GLY A 54 3.86 -13.71 -5.01
CA GLY A 54 2.55 -13.46 -4.43
C GLY A 54 2.57 -12.66 -3.12
N MET A 55 3.74 -12.20 -2.69
CA MET A 55 3.92 -11.37 -1.49
C MET A 55 3.60 -9.91 -1.80
N TYR A 56 3.05 -9.20 -0.83
CA TYR A 56 2.73 -7.78 -0.96
C TYR A 56 3.83 -6.95 -0.32
N GLU A 57 4.38 -6.00 -1.07
CA GLU A 57 5.31 -5.03 -0.49
C GLU A 57 4.55 -4.06 0.43
N ARG A 58 5.27 -3.53 1.42
CA ARG A 58 4.78 -2.47 2.28
C ARG A 58 4.29 -1.28 1.44
N PRO A 59 3.05 -0.82 1.65
CA PRO A 59 2.46 0.25 0.85
C PRO A 59 3.27 1.54 0.97
N ILE A 60 3.49 2.16 -0.18
CA ILE A 60 4.02 3.53 -0.26
C ILE A 60 2.83 4.46 -0.27
N HIS A 61 2.79 5.43 0.65
CA HIS A 61 1.73 6.41 0.70
C HIS A 61 2.25 7.82 0.95
N TYR A 62 1.60 8.80 0.34
CA TYR A 62 1.88 10.22 0.54
C TYR A 62 0.63 11.07 0.34
N LEU A 63 0.60 12.23 0.97
CA LEU A 63 -0.46 13.21 0.77
C LEU A 63 -0.26 13.87 -0.59
N THR A 64 -1.28 13.81 -1.45
CA THR A 64 -1.26 14.41 -2.79
C THR A 64 -1.86 15.81 -2.85
N LYS A 65 -2.37 16.36 -1.73
CA LYS A 65 -2.76 17.77 -1.66
C LYS A 65 -1.50 18.62 -1.64
N ARG A 66 -1.24 19.34 -2.73
CA ARG A 66 -0.52 20.62 -2.65
C ARG A 66 -1.50 21.61 -2.03
N GLU A 67 -1.18 22.12 -0.84
CA GLU A 67 -1.59 23.48 -0.47
C GLU A 67 -0.83 24.41 -1.43
N ASP A 68 -1.41 24.66 -2.61
CA ASP A 68 -1.05 25.80 -3.43
C ASP A 68 -1.73 26.99 -2.74
N SER A 69 -0.94 27.72 -1.95
CA SER A 69 -1.33 28.94 -1.25
C SER A 69 -0.94 30.17 -2.05
#